data_AF-M6CD08-F1
#
_entry.id   AF-M6CD08-F1
#
_cell.length_a   1.000
_cell.length_b   1.000
_cell.length_c   1.000
_cell.angle_alpha   90.00
_cell.angle_beta   90.00
_cell.angle_gamma   90.00
#
_symmetry.space_group_name_H-M   'P 1'
#
loop_
_entity.id
_entity.type
_entity.pdbx_description
1 polymer ?
#
loop_
_entity_poly.entity_id
_entity_poly.type
_entity_poly.pdbx_seq_one_letter_code
_entity_poly.pdbx_strand_id
1 'polypeptide(L)'
;MIFGADYYPEQWTPKDWKEDISIMKEMGLSSVRLAEFAWAIMEPKEGKYDFSFFDHILNLIQKNEMTAILGTPTATFLPWLVKKFPDIIQERDGIQRTIGTRRQACFSSPNYKKAVVKIVTAMAKHFGNHPAVVG
;
A
#
# COMPACT_ATOMS: atom_id res chain seq x y z
N MET A 1 -14.84 18.35 -5.65
CA MET A 1 -14.76 17.93 -4.24
C MET A 1 -14.48 16.44 -4.25
N ILE A 2 -13.43 15.97 -3.57
CA ILE A 2 -13.15 14.52 -3.47
C ILE A 2 -13.92 14.00 -2.27
N PHE A 3 -14.85 13.07 -2.53
CA PHE A 3 -15.54 12.28 -1.51
C PHE A 3 -15.24 10.80 -1.74
N GLY A 4 -14.89 10.08 -0.68
CA GLY A 4 -14.31 8.75 -0.82
C GLY A 4 -14.15 8.00 0.51
N ALA A 5 -13.57 6.81 0.42
CA ALA A 5 -13.28 5.94 1.56
C ALA A 5 -11.91 5.27 1.43
N ASP A 6 -11.35 4.82 2.55
CA ASP A 6 -10.24 3.89 2.55
C ASP A 6 -10.76 2.51 2.15
N TYR A 7 -10.19 1.93 1.10
CA TYR A 7 -10.62 0.65 0.55
C TYR A 7 -9.46 -0.35 0.55
N TYR A 8 -9.71 -1.55 1.07
CA TYR A 8 -8.69 -2.60 1.26
C TYR A 8 -9.09 -3.84 0.45
N PRO A 9 -9.04 -3.78 -0.89
CA PRO A 9 -9.46 -4.87 -1.77
C PRO A 9 -8.73 -6.19 -1.46
N GLU A 10 -7.51 -6.13 -0.93
CA GLU A 10 -6.72 -7.31 -0.54
C GLU A 10 -7.34 -8.14 0.59
N GLN A 11 -8.36 -7.61 1.28
CA GLN A 11 -9.10 -8.30 2.33
C GLN A 11 -10.38 -8.97 1.81
N TRP A 12 -10.70 -8.79 0.53
CA TRP A 12 -11.98 -9.16 -0.08
C TRP A 12 -11.78 -9.97 -1.36
N THR A 13 -12.87 -10.56 -1.85
CA THR A 13 -12.84 -11.40 -3.05
C THR A 13 -13.17 -10.61 -4.32
N PRO A 14 -12.85 -11.15 -5.52
CA PRO A 14 -13.20 -10.51 -6.78
C PRO A 14 -14.70 -10.24 -7.00
N LYS A 15 -15.57 -10.97 -6.30
CA LYS A 15 -17.01 -10.71 -6.30
C LYS A 15 -17.31 -9.42 -5.54
N ASP A 16 -16.76 -9.32 -4.34
CA ASP A 16 -16.97 -8.19 -3.43
C ASP A 16 -16.48 -6.89 -4.07
N TRP A 17 -15.33 -6.89 -4.77
CA TRP A 17 -14.79 -5.68 -5.40
C TRP A 17 -15.76 -5.00 -6.38
N LYS A 18 -16.49 -5.79 -7.16
CA LYS A 18 -17.46 -5.26 -8.13
C LYS A 18 -18.68 -4.67 -7.43
N GLU A 19 -19.15 -5.37 -6.40
CA GLU A 19 -20.30 -4.95 -5.59
C GLU A 19 -19.97 -3.68 -4.80
N ASP A 20 -18.83 -3.66 -4.12
CA ASP A 20 -18.32 -2.52 -3.36
C ASP A 20 -18.22 -1.26 -4.23
N ILE A 21 -17.58 -1.35 -5.39
CA ILE A 21 -17.43 -0.19 -6.29
C ILE A 21 -18.79 0.31 -6.80
N SER A 22 -19.73 -0.59 -7.07
CA SER A 22 -21.10 -0.21 -7.45
C SER A 22 -21.78 0.57 -6.32
N ILE A 23 -21.75 0.03 -5.10
CA ILE A 23 -22.34 0.65 -3.91
C ILE A 23 -21.69 2.02 -3.63
N MET A 24 -20.36 2.10 -3.72
CA MET A 24 -19.64 3.36 -3.54
C MET A 24 -20.11 4.44 -4.53
N LYS A 25 -20.29 4.09 -5.81
CA LYS A 25 -20.85 5.04 -6.80
C LYS A 25 -22.28 5.46 -6.45
N GLU A 26 -23.15 4.52 -6.09
CA GLU A 26 -24.54 4.81 -5.71
C GLU A 26 -24.61 5.77 -4.50
N MET A 27 -23.67 5.63 -3.56
CA MET A 27 -23.52 6.52 -2.41
C MET A 27 -22.86 7.87 -2.74
N GLY A 28 -22.45 8.09 -3.99
CA GLY A 28 -21.84 9.34 -4.45
C GLY A 28 -20.34 9.46 -4.20
N LEU A 29 -19.64 8.37 -3.87
CA LEU A 29 -18.18 8.39 -3.75
C LEU A 29 -17.54 8.55 -5.13
N SER A 30 -16.50 9.37 -5.18
CA SER A 30 -15.75 9.76 -6.37
C SER A 30 -14.31 9.22 -6.39
N SER A 31 -13.80 8.80 -5.22
CA SER A 31 -12.43 8.32 -5.06
C SER A 31 -12.33 7.26 -3.97
N VAL A 32 -11.30 6.42 -4.02
CA VAL A 32 -10.89 5.54 -2.92
C VAL A 32 -9.41 5.74 -2.57
N ARG A 33 -9.01 5.46 -1.34
CA ARG A 33 -7.58 5.35 -0.95
C ARG A 33 -7.20 3.88 -0.81
N LEU A 34 -6.02 3.51 -1.31
CA LEU A 34 -5.54 2.12 -1.36
C LEU A 34 -4.10 1.97 -0.85
N ALA A 35 -3.70 0.72 -0.60
CA ALA A 35 -2.32 0.20 -0.61
C ALA A 35 -1.36 0.58 0.53
N GLU A 36 -1.75 1.38 1.52
CA GLU A 36 -0.86 1.87 2.59
C GLU A 36 -0.25 0.77 3.49
N PHE A 37 -0.83 -0.44 3.47
CA PHE A 37 -0.33 -1.63 4.18
C PHE A 37 0.10 -2.77 3.25
N ALA A 38 0.10 -2.55 1.93
CA ALA A 38 0.20 -3.60 0.94
C ALA A 38 1.64 -3.97 0.54
N TRP A 39 2.64 -3.68 1.38
CA TRP A 39 4.06 -3.96 1.04
C TRP A 39 4.25 -5.45 0.76
N ALA A 40 3.61 -6.32 1.55
CA ALA A 40 3.76 -7.78 1.41
C ALA A 40 3.27 -8.30 0.05
N ILE A 41 2.24 -7.64 -0.49
CA ILE A 41 1.63 -7.99 -1.78
C ILE A 41 2.52 -7.47 -2.91
N MET A 42 2.98 -6.22 -2.80
CA MET A 42 3.78 -5.57 -3.84
C MET A 42 5.23 -6.05 -3.90
N GLU A 43 5.83 -6.46 -2.79
CA GLU A 43 7.22 -6.94 -2.72
C GLU A 43 7.32 -8.15 -1.75
N PRO A 44 6.78 -9.32 -2.13
CA PRO A 44 6.79 -10.51 -1.27
C PRO A 44 8.19 -11.00 -0.92
N LYS A 45 9.18 -10.72 -1.78
CA LYS A 45 10.60 -10.98 -1.56
C LYS A 45 11.40 -9.76 -2.00
N GLU A 46 12.54 -9.51 -1.36
CA GLU A 46 13.40 -8.37 -1.67
C GLU A 46 13.69 -8.26 -3.18
N GLY A 47 13.32 -7.12 -3.76
CA GLY A 47 13.50 -6.80 -5.18
C GLY A 47 12.63 -7.60 -6.15
N LYS A 48 11.68 -8.41 -5.67
CA LYS A 48 10.69 -9.12 -6.48
C LYS A 48 9.35 -8.43 -6.33
N TYR A 49 9.05 -7.55 -7.26
CA TYR A 49 7.81 -6.78 -7.25
C TYR A 49 6.70 -7.48 -8.04
N ASP A 50 5.50 -7.46 -7.49
CA ASP A 50 4.27 -7.89 -8.16
C ASP A 50 3.18 -6.82 -7.97
N PHE A 51 2.90 -6.07 -9.04
CA PHE A 51 1.91 -5.01 -9.05
C PHE A 51 0.58 -5.44 -9.67
N SER A 52 0.48 -6.67 -10.17
CA SER A 52 -0.65 -7.16 -10.97
C SER A 52 -1.99 -7.06 -10.23
N PHE A 53 -1.97 -7.29 -8.91
CA PHE A 53 -3.15 -7.14 -8.06
C PHE A 53 -3.69 -5.71 -8.12
N PHE A 54 -2.85 -4.70 -7.87
CA PHE A 54 -3.30 -3.31 -7.87
C PHE A 54 -3.54 -2.77 -9.28
N ASP A 55 -2.84 -3.29 -10.31
CA ASP A 55 -3.21 -3.01 -11.71
C ASP A 55 -4.66 -3.42 -11.98
N HIS A 56 -5.06 -4.61 -11.53
CA HIS A 56 -6.44 -5.09 -11.71
C HIS A 56 -7.46 -4.19 -10.99
N ILE A 57 -7.18 -3.83 -9.73
CA ILE A 57 -8.07 -2.97 -8.95
C ILE A 57 -8.17 -1.57 -9.56
N LEU A 58 -7.06 -0.95 -9.95
CA LEU A 58 -7.04 0.38 -10.55
C LEU A 58 -7.78 0.42 -11.89
N ASN A 59 -7.66 -0.63 -12.72
CA ASN A 59 -8.45 -0.78 -13.93
C ASN A 59 -9.96 -0.88 -13.63
N LEU A 60 -10.34 -1.59 -12.56
CA LEU A 60 -11.74 -1.70 -12.16
C LEU A 60 -12.30 -0.36 -11.68
N ILE A 61 -11.53 0.39 -10.90
CA ILE A 61 -11.86 1.75 -10.44
C ILE A 61 -12.02 2.69 -11.65
N GLN A 62 -11.05 2.67 -12.58
CA GLN A 62 -11.08 3.48 -13.80
C GLN A 62 -12.32 3.19 -14.65
N LYS A 63 -12.63 1.90 -14.87
CA LYS A 63 -13.80 1.47 -15.65
C LYS A 63 -15.11 1.98 -15.07
N ASN A 64 -15.15 2.18 -13.76
CA ASN A 64 -16.29 2.71 -13.04
C ASN A 64 -16.23 4.24 -12.88
N GLU A 65 -15.33 4.94 -13.58
CA GLU A 65 -15.22 6.41 -13.58
C GLU A 65 -14.95 6.99 -12.17
N MET A 66 -14.33 6.19 -11.30
CA MET A 66 -13.84 6.61 -10.00
C MET A 66 -12.33 6.86 -10.08
N THR A 67 -11.80 7.55 -9.08
CA THR A 67 -10.38 7.83 -8.94
C THR A 67 -9.78 7.10 -7.73
N ALA A 68 -8.46 7.04 -7.67
CA ALA A 68 -7.71 6.40 -6.60
C ALA A 68 -6.60 7.32 -6.07
N ILE A 69 -6.40 7.28 -4.76
CA ILE A 69 -5.25 7.85 -4.07
C ILE A 69 -4.40 6.69 -3.55
N LEU A 70 -3.13 6.62 -3.95
CA LEU A 70 -2.26 5.50 -3.58
C LEU A 70 -1.41 5.85 -2.35
N GLY A 71 -1.69 5.17 -1.24
CA GLY A 71 -0.86 5.20 -0.06
C GLY A 71 0.44 4.42 -0.28
N THR A 72 1.58 5.03 0.00
CA THR A 72 2.85 4.28 0.03
C THR A 72 2.79 3.20 1.12
N PRO A 73 3.22 1.96 0.86
CA PRO A 73 2.95 0.81 1.73
C PRO A 73 3.85 0.75 2.98
N THR A 74 4.49 1.86 3.35
CA THR A 74 5.63 1.87 4.27
C THR A 74 5.22 1.82 5.75
N ALA A 75 3.94 1.99 6.07
CA ALA A 75 3.45 1.96 7.45
C ALA A 75 3.66 0.59 8.13
N THR A 76 3.76 -0.48 7.34
CA THR A 76 4.02 -1.86 7.76
C THR A 76 5.13 -2.47 6.90
N PHE A 77 6.30 -2.70 7.50
CA PHE A 77 7.40 -3.41 6.84
C PHE A 77 7.32 -4.92 7.06
N LEU A 78 8.12 -5.67 6.30
CA LEU A 78 8.03 -7.12 6.21
C LEU A 78 9.02 -7.84 7.13
N PRO A 79 8.69 -9.06 7.63
CA PRO A 79 9.59 -9.83 8.46
C PRO A 79 10.96 -10.11 7.82
N TRP A 80 11.02 -10.26 6.49
CA TRP A 80 12.29 -10.47 5.79
C TRP A 80 13.20 -9.25 5.87
N LEU A 81 12.63 -8.04 5.94
CA LEU A 81 13.40 -6.81 6.04
C LEU A 81 14.03 -6.69 7.43
N VAL A 82 13.29 -7.04 8.48
CA VAL A 82 13.80 -7.11 9.87
C VAL A 82 14.92 -8.13 9.99
N LYS A 83 14.70 -9.33 9.44
CA LYS A 83 15.69 -10.40 9.50
C LYS A 83 17.01 -9.99 8.85
N LYS A 84 16.95 -9.18 7.79
CA LYS A 84 18.13 -8.64 7.10
C LYS A 84 18.75 -7.44 7.82
N PHE A 85 17.91 -6.57 8.37
CA PHE A 85 18.29 -5.31 9.00
C PHE A 85 17.59 -5.15 10.35
N PRO A 86 18.15 -5.70 11.44
CA PRO A 86 17.54 -5.59 12.77
C PRO A 86 17.40 -4.15 13.27
N ASP A 87 18.26 -3.24 12.78
CA ASP A 87 18.28 -1.81 13.15
C ASP A 87 17.04 -1.02 12.68
N ILE A 88 16.19 -1.62 11.85
CA ILE A 88 14.98 -0.95 11.36
C ILE A 88 13.87 -0.90 12.40
N ILE A 89 13.98 -1.61 13.53
CA ILE A 89 12.96 -1.61 14.58
C ILE A 89 13.22 -0.48 15.56
N GLN A 90 12.17 0.23 15.97
CA GLN A 90 12.25 1.21 17.04
C GLN A 90 12.63 0.54 18.36
N GLU A 91 13.56 1.16 19.05
CA GLU A 91 13.97 0.80 20.40
C GLU A 91 13.72 1.98 21.34
N ARG A 92 13.35 1.68 22.58
CA ARG A 92 13.33 2.64 23.68
C ARG A 92 13.94 1.99 24.90
N ASP A 93 14.97 2.63 25.47
CA ASP A 93 15.64 2.19 26.70
C ASP A 93 16.11 0.72 26.65
N GLY A 94 16.67 0.30 25.50
CA GLY A 94 17.13 -1.08 25.28
C GLY A 94 16.00 -2.08 24.94
N ILE A 95 14.75 -1.65 24.93
CA ILE A 95 13.59 -2.49 24.62
C ILE A 95 13.14 -2.25 23.18
N GLN A 96 13.29 -3.27 22.34
CA GLN A 96 12.81 -3.26 20.97
C GLN A 96 11.29 -3.45 20.90
N ARG A 97 10.64 -2.73 19.98
CA ARG A 97 9.22 -2.96 19.68
C ARG A 97 9.01 -4.31 18.98
N THR A 98 8.00 -5.05 19.40
CA THR A 98 7.65 -6.33 18.79
C THR A 98 6.98 -6.15 17.42
N ILE A 99 7.35 -7.01 16.47
CA ILE A 99 6.66 -7.16 15.19
C ILE A 99 5.28 -7.83 15.37
N GLY A 100 4.33 -7.53 14.48
CA GLY A 100 2.95 -8.07 14.52
C GLY A 100 1.85 -7.02 14.54
N THR A 101 2.21 -5.75 14.74
CA THR A 101 1.31 -4.59 14.56
C THR A 101 1.82 -3.70 13.42
N ARG A 102 1.65 -2.38 13.51
CA ARG A 102 2.08 -1.39 12.50
C ARG A 102 2.91 -0.28 13.14
N ARG A 103 3.67 0.45 12.31
CA ARG A 103 4.47 1.63 12.69
C ARG A 103 5.62 1.36 13.68
N GLN A 104 6.23 0.18 13.64
CA GLN A 104 7.39 -0.13 14.50
C GLN A 104 8.73 0.31 13.91
N ALA A 105 8.74 1.00 12.76
CA ALA A 105 9.97 1.27 12.03
C ALA A 105 10.74 2.46 12.63
N CYS A 106 12.05 2.33 12.78
CA CYS A 106 12.93 3.41 13.19
C CYS A 106 13.13 4.38 12.02
N PHE A 107 12.59 5.60 12.14
CA PHE A 107 12.71 6.63 11.11
C PHE A 107 14.15 7.09 10.87
N SER A 108 15.03 6.90 11.86
CA SER A 108 16.46 7.23 11.76
C SER A 108 17.30 6.10 11.14
N SER A 109 16.73 4.90 10.90
CA SER A 109 17.47 3.80 10.30
C SER A 109 17.78 4.09 8.82
N PRO A 110 19.07 4.12 8.42
CA PRO A 110 19.43 4.29 7.02
C PRO A 110 19.00 3.08 6.17
N ASN A 111 18.91 1.88 6.76
CA ASN A 111 18.46 0.68 6.08
C ASN A 111 16.96 0.73 5.79
N TYR A 112 16.16 1.18 6.76
CA TYR A 112 14.72 1.40 6.55
C TYR A 112 14.49 2.47 5.49
N LYS A 113 15.19 3.61 5.56
CA LYS A 113 15.10 4.67 4.53
C LYS A 113 15.44 4.16 3.13
N LYS A 114 16.51 3.36 2.98
CA LYS A 114 16.87 2.74 1.69
C LYS A 114 15.77 1.80 1.17
N ALA A 115 15.17 0.99 2.05
CA ALA A 115 14.08 0.10 1.69
C ALA A 115 12.82 0.88 1.24
N VAL A 116 12.45 1.92 2.00
CA VAL A 116 11.35 2.85 1.67
C VAL A 116 11.56 3.47 0.30
N VAL A 117 12.76 4.02 0.03
CA VAL A 117 13.06 4.64 -1.27
C VAL A 117 12.89 3.63 -2.42
N LYS A 118 13.31 2.38 -2.24
CA LYS A 118 13.19 1.35 -3.27
C LYS A 118 11.72 1.04 -3.61
N ILE A 119 10.90 0.70 -2.61
CA ILE A 119 9.49 0.35 -2.85
C ILE A 119 8.70 1.54 -3.39
N VAL A 120 8.88 2.75 -2.83
CA VAL A 120 8.18 3.95 -3.29
C VAL A 120 8.60 4.31 -4.72
N THR A 121 9.89 4.19 -5.06
CA THR A 121 10.36 4.43 -6.43
C THR A 121 9.78 3.41 -7.40
N ALA A 122 9.71 2.13 -7.03
CA ALA A 122 9.11 1.09 -7.86
C ALA A 122 7.62 1.35 -8.09
N MET A 123 6.89 1.67 -7.01
CA MET A 123 5.46 2.00 -7.06
C MET A 123 5.19 3.25 -7.91
N ALA A 124 5.95 4.33 -7.73
CA ALA A 124 5.81 5.55 -8.51
C ALA A 124 6.13 5.35 -10.00
N LYS A 125 7.17 4.55 -10.33
CA LYS A 125 7.48 4.21 -11.72
C LYS A 125 6.39 3.39 -12.40
N HIS A 126 5.74 2.50 -11.66
CA HIS A 126 4.71 1.60 -12.20
C HIS A 126 3.35 2.28 -12.31
N PHE A 127 2.87 2.91 -11.23
CA PHE A 127 1.51 3.47 -11.16
C PHE A 127 1.44 4.98 -11.47
N GLY A 128 2.56 5.70 -11.51
CA GLY A 128 2.56 7.17 -11.55
C GLY A 128 1.88 7.80 -12.78
N ASN A 129 1.72 7.05 -13.87
CA ASN A 129 1.01 7.50 -15.07
C ASN A 129 -0.35 6.80 -15.25
N HIS A 130 -0.82 6.04 -14.26
CA HIS A 130 -2.10 5.35 -14.35
C HIS A 130 -3.24 6.38 -14.26
N PRO A 131 -4.18 6.43 -15.22
CA PRO A 131 -5.16 7.53 -15.33
C PRO A 131 -6.15 7.62 -14.17
N ALA A 132 -6.42 6.52 -13.46
CA ALA A 132 -7.22 6.55 -12.24
C ALA A 132 -6.49 7.14 -11.02
N VAL A 133 -5.16 7.20 -11.03
CA VAL A 133 -4.38 7.66 -9.87
C VAL A 133 -4.27 9.17 -9.91
N VAL A 134 -4.79 9.83 -8.87
CA VAL A 134 -4.85 11.29 -8.76
C VAL A 134 -4.04 11.86 -7.59
N GLY A 135 -3.48 11.00 -6.75
CA GLY A 135 -2.67 11.38 -5.59
C GLY A 135 -2.08 10.20 -4.84
#